data_AF-A0A848XGH3-F1
#
_entry.id   AF-A0A848XGH3-F1
#
_cell.length_a   1.000
_cell.length_b   1.000
_cell.length_c   1.000
_cell.angle_alpha   90.00
_cell.angle_beta   90.00
_cell.angle_gamma   90.00
#
_symmetry.space_group_name_H-M   'P 1'
#
loop_
_entity.id
_entity.type
_entity.pdbx_description
1 polymer ?
#
loop_
_entity_poly.entity_id
_entity_poly.type
_entity_poly.pdbx_seq_one_letter_code
_entity_poly.pdbx_strand_id
1 'polypeptide(L)'
;MLRTLGVRTSVEGSPPRSGRLIVSNHLGYIDIATLASVLPTVFVSKAEVRRWPFWGAMAAMAGTIFIDRGRKRDTVRVLREMDRAFERGDSVVVFPEATSTDGSTIWPFKS
;
A
#
# COMPACT_ATOMS: atom_id res chain seq x y z
N MET A 1 8.12 -14.23 7.39
CA MET A 1 7.85 -13.01 8.18
C MET A 1 6.52 -13.06 8.92
N LEU A 2 5.36 -13.27 8.29
CA LEU A 2 4.08 -13.31 9.03
C LEU A 2 3.96 -14.47 10.02
N ARG A 3 4.39 -15.68 9.63
CA ARG A 3 4.42 -16.85 10.54
C ARG A 3 5.28 -16.65 11.78
N THR A 4 6.42 -15.94 11.66
CA THR A 4 7.30 -15.63 12.80
C THR A 4 6.69 -14.60 13.76
N LEU A 5 5.71 -13.83 13.29
CA LEU A 5 4.89 -12.91 14.10
C LEU A 5 3.62 -13.58 14.64
N GLY A 6 3.43 -14.89 14.44
CA GLY A 6 2.21 -15.62 14.83
C GLY A 6 1.00 -15.33 13.96
N VAL A 7 1.16 -14.61 12.85
CA VAL A 7 0.06 -14.22 11.95
C VAL A 7 -0.21 -15.34 10.93
N ARG A 8 -1.47 -15.76 10.84
CA ARG A 8 -1.97 -16.68 9.80
C ARG A 8 -2.82 -15.91 8.80
N THR A 9 -2.56 -16.12 7.52
CA THR A 9 -3.33 -15.50 6.43
C THR A 9 -4.28 -16.52 5.83
N SER A 10 -5.52 -16.10 5.59
CA SER A 10 -6.52 -16.84 4.82
C SER A 10 -6.94 -15.97 3.65
N VAL A 11 -7.15 -16.56 2.48
CA VAL A 11 -7.57 -15.87 1.27
C VAL A 11 -8.84 -16.53 0.77
N GLU A 12 -9.91 -15.75 0.66
CA GLU A 12 -11.16 -16.19 0.07
C GLU A 12 -11.28 -15.62 -1.35
N GLY A 13 -11.65 -16.48 -2.30
CA GLY A 13 -11.65 -16.15 -3.73
C GLY A 13 -10.29 -16.32 -4.40
N SER A 14 -10.20 -15.87 -5.66
CA SER A 14 -8.96 -15.92 -6.45
C SER A 14 -8.33 -14.53 -6.47
N PRO A 15 -7.08 -14.37 -5.95
CA PRO A 15 -6.35 -13.13 -6.11
C PRO A 15 -6.32 -12.67 -7.57
N PRO A 16 -6.44 -11.37 -7.83
CA PRO A 16 -6.35 -10.87 -9.19
C PRO A 16 -4.98 -11.21 -9.80
N ARG A 17 -4.96 -11.34 -11.13
CA ARG A 17 -3.69 -11.43 -11.88
C ARG A 17 -2.84 -10.17 -11.65
N SER A 18 -1.56 -10.25 -12.01
CA SER A 18 -0.59 -9.16 -11.93
C SER A 18 -1.06 -7.83 -12.54
N GLY A 19 -0.50 -6.72 -12.06
CA GLY A 19 -0.69 -5.39 -12.65
C GLY A 19 -2.07 -4.77 -12.42
N ARG A 20 -2.65 -4.91 -11.22
CA ARG A 20 -3.98 -4.35 -10.91
C ARG A 20 -3.91 -3.25 -9.86
N LEU A 21 -4.85 -2.32 -9.92
CA LEU A 21 -5.13 -1.41 -8.82
C LEU A 21 -6.01 -2.12 -7.78
N ILE A 22 -5.52 -2.21 -6.56
CA ILE A 22 -6.20 -2.83 -5.42
C ILE A 22 -6.61 -1.73 -4.46
N VAL A 23 -7.88 -1.74 -4.08
CA VAL A 23 -8.45 -0.82 -3.10
C VAL A 23 -8.79 -1.62 -1.86
N SER A 24 -8.27 -1.19 -0.71
CA SER A 24 -8.49 -1.88 0.56
C SER A 24 -8.63 -0.85 1.68
N ASN A 25 -9.32 -1.23 2.75
CA ASN A 25 -9.34 -0.48 4.00
C ASN A 25 -7.99 -0.57 4.71
N HIS A 26 -7.70 0.37 5.63
CA HIS A 26 -6.40 0.45 6.31
C HIS A 26 -6.51 0.40 7.83
N LEU A 27 -6.11 -0.71 8.42
CA LEU A 27 -6.08 -0.93 9.86
C LEU A 27 -4.69 -0.67 10.45
N GLY A 28 -3.62 -0.91 9.69
CA GLY A 28 -2.29 -0.60 10.15
C GLY A 28 -1.16 -1.23 9.35
N TYR A 29 0.05 -1.21 9.91
CA TYR A 29 1.25 -1.64 9.20
C TYR A 29 1.24 -3.13 8.83
N ILE A 30 0.47 -3.96 9.54
CA ILE A 30 0.37 -5.38 9.23
C ILE A 30 -0.35 -5.63 7.89
N ASP A 31 -1.18 -4.68 7.43
CA ASP A 31 -1.86 -4.77 6.13
C ASP A 31 -0.86 -4.90 4.99
N ILE A 32 0.24 -4.13 5.07
CA ILE A 32 1.31 -4.12 4.07
C ILE A 32 1.93 -5.52 3.96
N ALA A 33 2.35 -6.07 5.11
CA ALA A 33 2.96 -7.40 5.16
C ALA A 33 1.98 -8.50 4.73
N THR A 34 0.70 -8.35 5.10
CA THR A 34 -0.36 -9.30 4.79
C THR A 34 -0.64 -9.35 3.29
N LEU A 35 -0.88 -8.19 2.67
CA LEU A 35 -1.16 -8.09 1.23
C LEU A 35 0.05 -8.51 0.38
N ALA A 36 1.26 -8.07 0.76
CA ALA A 36 2.50 -8.46 0.09
C ALA A 36 2.83 -9.96 0.21
N SER A 37 2.24 -10.67 1.19
CA SER A 37 2.42 -12.13 1.32
C SER A 37 1.55 -12.95 0.35
N VAL A 38 0.53 -12.33 -0.23
CA VAL A 38 -0.45 -13.01 -1.11
C VAL A 38 -0.17 -12.72 -2.58
N LEU A 39 0.26 -11.51 -2.91
CA LEU A 39 0.56 -11.11 -4.29
C LEU A 39 1.67 -10.05 -4.34
N PRO A 40 2.39 -9.91 -5.47
CA PRO A 40 3.37 -8.84 -5.66
C PRO A 40 2.66 -7.48 -5.62
N THR A 41 2.97 -6.68 -4.60
CA THR A 41 2.32 -5.38 -4.38
C THR A 41 3.33 -4.28 -4.08
N VAL A 42 2.98 -3.09 -4.56
CA VAL A 42 3.53 -1.82 -4.08
C VAL A 42 2.41 -0.99 -3.49
N PHE A 43 2.74 -0.09 -2.57
CA PHE A 43 1.75 0.67 -1.81
C PHE A 43 1.88 2.15 -2.10
N VAL A 44 0.79 2.91 -1.99
CA VAL A 44 0.83 4.37 -2.02
C VAL A 44 0.74 4.92 -0.60
N SER A 45 1.71 5.75 -0.20
CA SER A 45 1.75 6.34 1.15
C SER A 45 2.10 7.84 1.12
N LYS A 46 1.80 8.54 2.21
CA LYS A 46 2.10 9.97 2.35
C LYS A 46 3.60 10.22 2.37
N ALA A 47 4.07 11.28 1.70
CA ALA A 47 5.49 11.60 1.61
C ALA A 47 6.18 11.79 2.98
N GLU A 48 5.45 12.21 4.00
CA GLU A 48 5.93 12.36 5.37
C GLU A 48 6.37 11.02 5.98
N VAL A 49 5.71 9.92 5.63
CA VAL A 49 6.04 8.56 6.13
C VAL A 49 7.47 8.17 5.76
N ARG A 50 7.97 8.62 4.60
CA ARG A 50 9.35 8.38 4.17
C ARG A 50 10.38 8.89 5.18
N ARG A 51 10.05 9.93 5.95
CA ARG A 51 10.95 10.58 6.91
C ARG A 51 10.92 9.92 8.29
N TRP A 52 10.02 8.97 8.52
CA TRP A 52 9.90 8.32 9.82
C TRP A 52 11.09 7.40 10.08
N PRO A 53 11.67 7.41 11.29
CA PRO A 53 12.80 6.54 11.62
C PRO A 53 12.38 5.09 11.48
N PHE A 54 13.27 4.26 10.93
CA PHE A 54 13.08 2.83 10.66
C PHE A 54 11.97 2.51 9.63
N TRP A 55 10.72 2.88 9.90
CA TRP A 55 9.56 2.60 9.06
C TRP A 55 9.62 3.24 7.68
N GLY A 56 10.14 4.47 7.57
CA GLY A 56 10.28 5.15 6.29
C GLY A 56 11.25 4.43 5.34
N ALA A 57 12.36 3.91 5.88
CA ALA A 57 13.33 3.13 5.12
C ALA A 57 12.74 1.76 4.73
N MET A 58 12.03 1.09 5.63
CA MET A 58 11.34 -0.17 5.31
C MET A 58 10.28 0.00 4.22
N ALA A 59 9.45 1.03 4.32
CA ALA A 59 8.45 1.33 3.30
C ALA A 59 9.11 1.62 1.93
N ALA A 60 10.22 2.36 1.91
CA ALA A 60 10.97 2.62 0.69
C ALA A 60 11.59 1.34 0.10
N MET A 61 12.16 0.45 0.92
CA MET A 61 12.68 -0.84 0.47
C MET A 61 11.58 -1.76 -0.06
N ALA A 62 10.36 -1.66 0.49
CA ALA A 62 9.18 -2.37 0.01
C ALA A 62 8.59 -1.77 -1.29
N GLY A 63 9.23 -0.78 -1.90
CA GLY A 63 8.78 -0.19 -3.17
C GLY A 63 7.59 0.77 -3.03
N THR A 64 7.35 1.31 -1.83
CA THR A 64 6.26 2.27 -1.59
C THR A 64 6.41 3.50 -2.49
N ILE A 65 5.33 3.83 -3.21
CA ILE A 65 5.15 5.05 -3.98
C ILE A 65 4.69 6.13 -3.01
N PHE A 66 5.55 7.10 -2.74
CA PHE A 66 5.22 8.20 -1.84
C PHE A 66 4.49 9.32 -2.60
N ILE A 67 3.45 9.92 -2.02
CA ILE A 67 2.71 11.05 -2.59
C ILE A 67 2.67 12.25 -1.62
N ASP A 68 3.05 13.42 -2.13
CA ASP A 68 2.84 14.74 -1.54
C ASP A 68 1.63 15.39 -2.22
N ARG A 69 0.46 15.30 -1.55
CA ARG A 69 -0.81 15.84 -2.07
C ARG A 69 -0.81 17.37 -2.15
N GLY A 70 0.11 18.06 -1.48
CA GLY A 70 0.27 19.52 -1.56
C GLY A 70 0.92 19.99 -2.87
N ARG A 71 1.53 19.07 -3.64
CA ARG A 71 2.25 19.39 -4.88
C ARG A 71 1.57 18.76 -6.08
N LYS A 72 0.87 19.57 -6.90
CA LYS A 72 0.18 19.09 -8.13
C LYS A 72 1.07 18.28 -9.08
N ARG A 73 2.36 18.64 -9.20
CA ARG A 73 3.32 17.90 -10.04
C ARG A 73 3.59 16.48 -9.53
N ASP A 74 3.37 16.25 -8.25
CA ASP A 74 3.62 14.97 -7.61
C ASP A 74 2.60 13.91 -7.99
N THR A 75 1.34 14.30 -8.21
CA THR A 75 0.31 13.42 -8.76
C THR A 75 0.74 12.81 -10.10
N VAL A 76 1.30 13.62 -11.00
CA VAL A 76 1.77 13.14 -12.31
C VAL A 76 2.96 12.17 -12.15
N ARG A 77 3.86 12.43 -11.19
CA ARG A 77 4.97 11.52 -10.88
C ARG A 77 4.46 10.19 -10.35
N VAL A 78 3.52 10.22 -9.41
CA VAL A 78 2.92 9.03 -8.79
C VAL A 78 2.22 8.18 -9.84
N LEU A 79 1.43 8.79 -10.74
CA LEU A 79 0.80 8.07 -11.85
C LEU A 79 1.83 7.34 -12.71
N ARG A 80 2.94 8.01 -13.08
CA ARG A 80 4.03 7.37 -13.84
C ARG A 80 4.72 6.24 -13.06
N GLU A 81 4.85 6.36 -11.75
CA GLU A 81 5.40 5.29 -10.91
C GLU A 81 4.45 4.10 -10.80
N MET A 82 3.15 4.35 -10.75
CA MET A 82 2.11 3.32 -10.81
C MET A 82 2.12 2.60 -12.16
N ASP A 83 2.20 3.34 -13.28
CA ASP A 83 2.29 2.76 -14.62
C ASP A 83 3.49 1.81 -14.73
N ARG A 84 4.66 2.25 -14.27
CA ARG A 84 5.87 1.41 -14.22
C ARG A 84 5.70 0.18 -13.32
N ALA A 85 4.94 0.29 -12.23
CA ALA A 85 4.66 -0.85 -11.37
C ALA A 85 3.79 -1.88 -12.11
N PHE A 86 2.73 -1.41 -12.78
CA PHE A 86 1.87 -2.26 -13.59
C PHE A 86 2.63 -2.95 -14.73
N GLU A 87 3.54 -2.25 -15.41
CA GLU A 87 4.40 -2.81 -16.46
C GLU A 87 5.31 -3.94 -15.96
N ARG A 88 5.77 -3.87 -14.70
CA ARG A 88 6.54 -4.96 -14.06
C ARG A 88 5.66 -6.10 -13.55
N GLY A 89 4.34 -5.97 -13.64
CA GLY A 89 3.38 -6.91 -13.09
C GLY A 89 3.06 -6.70 -11.61
N ASP A 90 3.61 -5.67 -10.97
CA ASP A 90 3.26 -5.33 -9.59
C ASP A 90 1.82 -4.78 -9.53
N SER A 91 1.05 -5.19 -8.53
CA SER A 91 -0.22 -4.55 -8.23
C SER A 91 0.01 -3.33 -7.33
N VAL A 92 -0.73 -2.25 -7.55
CA VAL A 92 -0.66 -1.05 -6.70
C VAL A 92 -1.81 -1.09 -5.71
N VAL A 93 -1.50 -1.04 -4.43
CA VAL A 93 -2.50 -0.96 -3.34
C VAL A 93 -2.68 0.48 -2.90
N VAL A 94 -3.93 0.92 -2.86
CA VAL A 94 -4.33 2.22 -2.30
C VAL A 94 -5.27 2.04 -1.13
N PHE A 95 -5.03 2.86 -0.10
CA PHE A 95 -5.84 2.97 1.10
C PHE A 95 -6.58 4.32 1.07
N PRO A 96 -7.81 4.37 0.53
CA PRO A 96 -8.50 5.62 0.23
C PRO A 96 -8.97 6.38 1.47
N GLU A 97 -8.99 5.76 2.64
CA GLU A 97 -9.21 6.41 3.94
C GLU A 97 -8.12 7.47 4.25
N ALA A 98 -6.94 7.34 3.61
CA ALA A 98 -5.78 8.21 3.77
C ALA A 98 -5.27 8.33 5.23
N THR A 99 -5.63 7.36 6.07
CA THR A 99 -5.18 7.14 7.45
C THR A 99 -5.40 5.67 7.80
N SER A 100 -4.78 5.20 8.88
CA SER A 100 -5.15 3.93 9.51
C SER A 100 -6.19 4.17 10.62
N THR A 101 -7.00 3.18 10.93
CA THR A 101 -7.98 3.19 12.04
C THR A 101 -7.68 2.06 13.03
N ASP A 102 -8.42 2.00 14.14
CA ASP A 102 -8.36 0.86 15.08
C ASP A 102 -9.12 -0.38 14.58
N GLY A 103 -9.70 -0.32 13.38
CA GLY A 103 -10.49 -1.39 12.79
C GLY A 103 -11.88 -1.58 13.40
N SER A 104 -12.32 -0.71 14.33
CA SER A 104 -13.68 -0.75 14.89
C SER A 104 -14.74 -0.45 13.84
N THR A 105 -14.41 0.40 12.87
CA THR A 105 -15.29 0.84 11.78
C THR A 105 -14.48 1.13 10.52
N ILE A 106 -15.10 0.99 9.36
CA ILE A 106 -14.51 1.40 8.06
C ILE A 106 -14.82 2.88 7.86
N TRP A 107 -13.79 3.70 7.62
CA TRP A 107 -14.00 5.12 7.38
C TRP A 107 -14.30 5.41 5.90
N PRO A 108 -14.97 6.53 5.59
CA PRO A 108 -15.26 6.91 4.21
C PRO A 108 -13.98 7.22 3.42
N PHE A 109 -14.05 7.03 2.11
CA PHE A 109 -12.97 7.40 1.20
C PHE A 109 -12.77 8.91 1.22
N LYS A 110 -11.52 9.35 1.28
CA LYS A 110 -11.18 10.77 1.09
C LYS A 110 -10.95 11.06 -0.38
N SER A 111 -11.68 12.05 -0.90
CA SER A 111 -11.46 12.63 -2.23
C SER A 111 -10.27 13.58 -2.29
#